data_AF-A0A484Y4P3-F1
#
_entry.id   AF-A0A484Y4P3-F1
#
_cell.length_a   1.000
_cell.length_b   1.000
_cell.length_c   1.000
_cell.angle_alpha   90.00
_cell.angle_beta   90.00
_cell.angle_gamma   90.00
#
_symmetry.space_group_name_H-M   'P 1'
#
loop_
_entity.id
_entity.type
_entity.pdbx_description
1 polymer ?
#
loop_
_entity_poly.entity_id
_entity_poly.type
_entity_poly.pdbx_seq_one_letter_code
_entity_poly.pdbx_strand_id
1 'polypeptide(L)'
;MIPALLISYVISSLFYMGSWQGFGALAHFNLFVARIATASFMAYALGQILDVHVFNRLRQSRHWWLAPTASTLFGNVSDTLAFFFIAFWRSPDAFMAEHWMEIALVDYCFKVLISIVFFLPMYGVLLNMLLKRLADKSEINALQAS
;
A
#
# COMPACT_ATOMS: atom_id res chain seq x y z
N MET A 1 -10.74 5.38 -6.93
CA MET A 1 -10.08 4.25 -7.63
C MET A 1 -10.11 4.43 -9.15
N ILE A 2 -11.28 4.46 -9.80
CA ILE A 2 -11.38 4.62 -11.27
C ILE A 2 -10.64 5.86 -11.82
N PRO A 3 -10.69 7.04 -11.20
CA PRO A 3 -9.92 8.20 -11.67
C PRO A 3 -8.40 7.98 -11.62
N ALA A 4 -7.91 7.29 -10.58
CA ALA A 4 -6.48 7.00 -10.43
C ALA A 4 -5.99 6.01 -11.50
N LEU A 5 -6.82 5.02 -11.88
CA LEU A 5 -6.51 4.09 -12.95
C LEU A 5 -6.42 4.79 -14.31
N LEU A 6 -7.36 5.69 -14.60
CA LEU A 6 -7.33 6.49 -15.83
C LEU A 6 -6.10 7.39 -15.90
N ILE A 7 -5.81 8.10 -14.80
CA ILE A 7 -4.63 8.97 -14.71
C ILE A 7 -3.35 8.15 -14.87
N SER A 8 -3.25 6.99 -14.19
CA SER A 8 -2.11 6.09 -14.32
C SER A 8 -1.93 5.62 -15.76
N TYR A 9 -3.00 5.20 -16.44
CA TYR A 9 -2.93 4.77 -17.84
C TYR A 9 -2.47 5.91 -18.76
N VAL A 10 -3.07 7.10 -18.62
CA VAL A 10 -2.73 8.27 -19.45
C VAL A 10 -1.26 8.66 -19.25
N ILE A 11 -0.79 8.78 -18.01
CA ILE A 11 0.59 9.16 -17.72
C ILE A 11 1.57 8.09 -18.22
N SER A 12 1.31 6.81 -17.94
CA SER A 12 2.16 5.71 -18.40
C SER A 12 2.15 5.50 -19.91
N SER A 13 1.09 5.93 -20.61
CA SER A 13 1.05 5.93 -22.07
C SER A 13 1.80 7.10 -22.69
N LEU A 14 1.79 8.26 -22.03
CA LEU A 14 2.53 9.46 -22.48
C LEU A 14 4.04 9.33 -22.22
N PHE A 15 4.42 8.63 -21.16
CA PHE A 15 5.81 8.37 -20.77
C PHE A 15 6.09 6.86 -20.75
N TYR A 16 6.70 6.36 -21.81
CA TYR A 16 7.13 4.96 -21.91
C TYR A 16 8.65 4.88 -21.88
N MET A 17 9.20 4.04 -21.00
CA MET A 17 10.66 3.86 -20.81
C MET A 17 11.44 5.18 -20.65
N GLY A 18 10.90 6.15 -19.91
CA GLY A 18 11.56 7.44 -19.66
C GLY A 18 11.59 8.40 -20.85
N SER A 19 10.92 8.06 -21.96
CA SER A 19 10.81 8.90 -23.15
C SER A 19 9.38 9.43 -23.32
N TRP A 20 9.28 10.68 -23.78
CA TRP A 20 8.00 11.31 -24.13
C TRP A 20 7.51 10.75 -25.46
N GLN A 21 6.37 10.06 -25.44
CA GLN A 21 5.77 9.41 -26.61
C GLN A 21 4.81 10.33 -27.39
N GLY A 22 4.49 11.51 -26.84
CA GLY A 22 3.55 12.47 -27.42
C GLY A 22 2.08 12.08 -27.26
N PHE A 23 1.18 13.02 -27.56
CA PHE A 23 -0.27 12.79 -27.43
C PHE A 23 -0.81 11.74 -28.41
N GLY A 24 -0.08 11.44 -29.49
CA GLY A 24 -0.41 10.35 -30.42
C GLY A 24 -0.33 8.96 -29.77
N ALA A 25 0.43 8.80 -28.69
CA ALA A 25 0.51 7.54 -27.95
C ALA A 25 -0.83 7.13 -27.33
N LEU A 26 -1.71 8.09 -27.02
CA LEU A 26 -3.06 7.83 -26.51
C LEU A 26 -3.99 7.23 -27.57
N ALA A 27 -3.65 7.38 -28.86
CA ALA A 27 -4.39 6.75 -29.95
C ALA A 27 -4.04 5.26 -30.13
N HIS A 28 -2.91 4.82 -29.58
CA HIS A 28 -2.46 3.43 -29.64
C HIS A 28 -2.70 2.71 -28.31
N PHE A 29 -3.46 1.62 -28.36
CA PHE A 29 -3.76 0.85 -27.15
C PHE A 29 -2.57 0.01 -26.70
N ASN A 30 -1.82 0.51 -25.72
CA ASN A 30 -0.70 -0.22 -25.13
C ASN A 30 -1.20 -1.30 -24.15
N LEU A 31 -1.26 -2.55 -24.61
CA LEU A 31 -1.68 -3.71 -23.80
C LEU A 31 -0.82 -3.88 -22.54
N PHE A 32 0.47 -3.59 -22.62
CA PHE A 32 1.37 -3.65 -21.46
C PHE A 32 0.98 -2.61 -20.40
N VAL A 33 0.76 -1.35 -20.80
CA VAL A 33 0.34 -0.28 -19.88
C VAL A 33 -1.05 -0.56 -19.30
N ALA A 34 -1.97 -1.04 -20.13
CA ALA A 34 -3.30 -1.45 -19.68
C ALA A 34 -3.22 -2.56 -18.63
N ARG A 35 -2.34 -3.55 -18.85
CA ARG A 35 -2.09 -4.64 -17.93
C ARG A 35 -1.55 -4.15 -16.59
N ILE A 36 -0.56 -3.26 -16.58
CA ILE A 36 -0.05 -2.65 -15.34
C ILE A 36 -1.15 -1.89 -14.61
N ALA A 37 -1.95 -1.09 -15.32
CA ALA A 37 -3.05 -0.34 -14.71
C ALA A 37 -4.10 -1.28 -14.08
N THR A 38 -4.47 -2.37 -14.76
CA THR A 38 -5.38 -3.40 -14.21
C THR A 38 -4.78 -4.14 -13.03
N ALA A 39 -3.47 -4.43 -13.05
CA ALA A 39 -2.77 -5.05 -11.95
C ALA A 39 -2.82 -4.17 -10.70
N SER A 40 -2.53 -2.87 -10.82
CA SER A 40 -2.62 -1.91 -9.71
C SER A 40 -4.02 -1.82 -9.11
N PHE A 41 -5.05 -1.79 -9.96
CA PHE A 41 -6.43 -1.76 -9.48
C PHE A 41 -6.81 -3.04 -8.74
N MET A 42 -6.45 -4.21 -9.28
CA MET A 42 -6.78 -5.48 -8.66
C MET A 42 -5.99 -5.69 -7.36
N ALA A 43 -4.72 -5.32 -7.34
CA ALA A 43 -3.87 -5.34 -6.16
C ALA A 43 -4.50 -4.53 -5.02
N TYR A 44 -4.88 -3.29 -5.30
CA TYR A 44 -5.55 -2.45 -4.31
C TYR A 44 -6.89 -3.03 -3.87
N ALA A 45 -7.72 -3.49 -4.80
CA ALA A 45 -9.03 -4.04 -4.46
C ALA A 45 -8.91 -5.27 -3.54
N LEU A 46 -8.03 -6.21 -3.88
CA LEU A 46 -7.78 -7.41 -3.07
C LEU A 46 -7.11 -7.06 -1.74
N GLY A 47 -6.12 -6.18 -1.75
CA GLY A 47 -5.43 -5.70 -0.54
C GLY A 47 -6.40 -5.03 0.44
N GLN A 48 -7.29 -4.16 -0.03
CA GLN A 48 -8.31 -3.49 0.80
C GLN A 48 -9.36 -4.47 1.32
N ILE A 49 -9.84 -5.40 0.50
CA ILE A 49 -10.82 -6.41 0.95
C ILE A 49 -10.22 -7.25 2.06
N LEU A 50 -8.96 -7.68 1.90
CA LEU A 50 -8.27 -8.48 2.92
C LEU A 50 -7.99 -7.65 4.18
N ASP A 51 -7.54 -6.41 4.04
CA ASP A 51 -7.33 -5.48 5.15
C ASP A 51 -8.61 -5.33 5.97
N VAL A 52 -9.75 -5.02 5.33
CA VAL A 52 -11.05 -4.90 6.03
C VAL A 52 -11.48 -6.22 6.67
N HIS A 53 -11.30 -7.37 6.00
CA HIS A 53 -11.66 -8.68 6.56
C HIS A 53 -10.82 -9.03 7.79
N VAL A 54 -9.51 -8.86 7.70
CA VAL A 54 -8.57 -9.14 8.79
C VAL A 54 -8.81 -8.18 9.95
N PHE A 55 -9.00 -6.90 9.67
CA PHE A 55 -9.33 -5.89 10.68
C PHE A 55 -10.62 -6.23 11.40
N ASN A 56 -11.70 -6.51 10.65
CA ASN A 56 -13.00 -6.81 11.25
C ASN A 56 -12.97 -8.08 12.10
N ARG A 57 -12.21 -9.10 11.68
CA ARG A 57 -12.02 -10.35 12.44
C ARG A 57 -11.20 -10.13 13.71
N LEU A 58 -10.12 -9.34 13.65
CA LEU A 58 -9.22 -9.13 14.78
C LEU A 58 -9.67 -8.02 15.73
N ARG A 59 -10.60 -7.15 15.31
CA ARG A 59 -11.18 -6.10 16.17
C ARG A 59 -11.83 -6.64 17.44
N GLN A 60 -12.29 -7.89 17.43
CA GLN A 60 -12.86 -8.56 18.60
C GLN A 60 -11.80 -8.97 19.64
N SER A 61 -10.51 -8.84 19.32
CA SER A 61 -9.41 -9.19 20.22
C SER A 61 -9.17 -8.10 21.27
N ARG A 62 -8.70 -8.49 22.47
CA ARG A 62 -8.42 -7.56 23.58
C ARG A 62 -7.31 -6.53 23.30
N HIS A 63 -6.47 -6.75 22.29
CA HIS A 63 -5.33 -5.90 21.98
C HIS A 63 -5.64 -4.98 20.79
N TRP A 64 -5.87 -3.68 21.06
CA TRP A 64 -6.29 -2.70 20.04
C TRP A 64 -5.28 -2.50 18.89
N TRP A 65 -3.99 -2.82 19.10
CA TRP A 65 -2.88 -2.62 18.16
C TRP A 65 -2.71 -3.81 17.22
N LEU A 66 -3.22 -4.98 17.60
CA LEU A 66 -3.06 -6.19 16.81
C LEU A 66 -3.87 -6.12 15.51
N ALA A 67 -5.12 -5.64 15.59
CA ALA A 67 -5.98 -5.50 14.43
C ALA A 67 -5.38 -4.61 13.32
N PRO A 68 -4.98 -3.36 13.57
CA PRO A 68 -4.41 -2.49 12.53
C PRO A 68 -3.05 -2.97 12.02
N THR A 69 -2.20 -3.55 12.89
CA THR A 69 -0.88 -4.05 12.47
C THR A 69 -1.00 -5.26 11.56
N ALA A 70 -1.82 -6.24 11.97
CA ALA A 70 -2.03 -7.45 11.19
C ALA A 70 -2.76 -7.14 9.87
N SER A 71 -3.80 -6.31 9.90
CA SER A 71 -4.56 -5.98 8.68
C SER A 71 -3.69 -5.27 7.65
N THR A 72 -2.85 -4.32 8.09
CA THR A 72 -1.90 -3.61 7.23
C THR A 72 -0.84 -4.57 6.65
N LEU A 73 -0.29 -5.48 7.46
CA LEU A 73 0.69 -6.46 6.98
C LEU A 73 0.08 -7.41 5.94
N PHE A 74 -1.04 -8.06 6.27
CA PHE A 74 -1.68 -9.01 5.35
C PHE A 74 -2.23 -8.32 4.09
N GLY A 75 -2.81 -7.12 4.23
CA GLY A 75 -3.26 -6.31 3.10
C GLY A 75 -2.11 -5.97 2.13
N ASN A 76 -0.96 -5.54 2.64
CA ASN A 76 0.21 -5.23 1.82
C ASN A 76 0.86 -6.46 1.17
N VAL A 77 0.82 -7.62 1.83
CA VAL A 77 1.24 -8.90 1.21
C VAL A 77 0.36 -9.19 0.00
N SER A 78 -0.97 -9.16 0.20
CA SER A 78 -1.91 -9.46 -0.87
C SER A 78 -1.83 -8.45 -2.01
N ASP A 79 -1.68 -7.16 -1.71
CA ASP A 79 -1.50 -6.11 -2.71
C ASP A 79 -0.24 -6.37 -3.56
N THR A 80 0.91 -6.54 -2.92
CA THR A 80 2.19 -6.77 -3.61
C THR A 80 2.15 -8.04 -4.45
N LEU A 81 1.68 -9.16 -3.88
CA LEU A 81 1.60 -10.41 -4.62
C LEU A 81 0.63 -10.34 -5.79
N ALA A 82 -0.56 -9.77 -5.60
CA ALA A 82 -1.54 -9.61 -6.67
C ALA A 82 -1.04 -8.68 -7.77
N PHE A 83 -0.35 -7.59 -7.41
CA PHE A 83 0.26 -6.68 -8.37
C PHE A 83 1.28 -7.40 -9.24
N PHE A 84 2.32 -7.98 -8.64
CA PHE A 84 3.40 -8.61 -9.39
C PHE A 84 2.93 -9.83 -10.18
N PHE A 85 1.98 -10.60 -9.63
CA PHE A 85 1.34 -11.70 -10.34
C PHE A 85 0.61 -11.20 -11.59
N ILE A 86 -0.30 -10.24 -11.46
CA ILE A 86 -1.11 -9.79 -12.62
C ILE A 86 -0.27 -8.99 -13.61
N ALA A 87 0.67 -8.17 -13.13
CA ALA A 87 1.52 -7.33 -13.97
C ALA A 87 2.54 -8.15 -14.78
N PHE A 88 3.21 -9.12 -14.15
CA PHE A 88 4.42 -9.72 -14.73
C PHE A 88 4.31 -11.21 -15.08
N TRP A 89 3.30 -11.93 -14.58
CA TRP A 89 3.10 -13.35 -14.91
C TRP A 89 2.95 -13.58 -16.41
N ARG A 90 3.95 -14.15 -17.09
CA ARG A 90 3.94 -14.30 -18.56
C ARG A 90 3.83 -12.95 -19.29
N SER A 91 4.51 -11.93 -18.78
CA SER A 91 4.63 -10.63 -19.46
C SER A 91 5.59 -10.69 -20.66
N PRO A 92 5.56 -9.70 -21.57
CA PRO A 92 6.48 -9.62 -22.69
C PRO A 92 7.95 -9.46 -22.26
N ASP A 93 8.19 -9.03 -21.03
CA ASP A 93 9.51 -8.92 -20.43
C ASP A 93 9.88 -10.28 -19.81
N ALA A 94 10.83 -10.97 -20.44
CA ALA A 94 11.27 -12.30 -20.04
C ALA A 94 11.89 -12.31 -18.63
N PHE A 95 12.67 -11.27 -18.30
CA PHE A 95 13.32 -11.16 -16.99
C PHE A 95 12.28 -10.98 -15.88
N MET A 96 11.34 -10.05 -16.08
CA MET A 96 10.26 -9.84 -15.11
C MET A 96 9.35 -11.05 -15.00
N ALA A 97 9.05 -11.75 -16.10
CA ALA A 97 8.19 -12.93 -16.08
C ALA A 97 8.82 -14.14 -15.37
N GLU A 98 10.15 -14.25 -15.37
CA GLU A 98 10.89 -15.31 -14.67
C GLU A 98 11.09 -14.97 -13.18
N HIS A 99 11.49 -13.74 -12.87
CA HIS A 99 11.88 -13.33 -11.52
C HIS A 99 10.80 -12.60 -10.73
N TRP A 100 9.55 -12.49 -11.22
CA TRP A 100 8.51 -11.70 -10.55
C TRP A 100 8.30 -12.07 -9.08
N MET A 101 8.45 -13.35 -8.70
CA MET A 101 8.31 -13.80 -7.30
C MET A 101 9.44 -13.25 -6.42
N GLU A 102 10.67 -13.30 -6.90
CA GLU A 102 11.85 -12.80 -6.18
C GLU A 102 11.75 -11.28 -6.01
N ILE A 103 11.34 -10.57 -7.07
CA ILE A 103 11.17 -9.12 -7.04
C ILE A 103 10.04 -8.73 -6.09
N ALA A 104 8.91 -9.44 -6.14
CA ALA A 104 7.79 -9.21 -5.21
C ALA A 104 8.19 -9.44 -3.75
N LEU A 105 8.98 -10.50 -3.49
CA LEU A 105 9.47 -10.79 -2.15
C LEU A 105 10.42 -9.69 -1.64
N VAL A 106 11.36 -9.25 -2.49
CA VAL A 106 12.30 -8.19 -2.15
C VAL A 106 11.56 -6.87 -1.91
N ASP A 107 10.62 -6.48 -2.78
CA ASP A 107 9.77 -5.29 -2.62
C ASP A 107 9.01 -5.33 -1.29
N TYR A 108 8.37 -6.46 -0.99
CA TYR A 108 7.65 -6.64 0.27
C TYR A 108 8.57 -6.58 1.49
N CYS A 109 9.74 -7.23 1.45
CA CYS A 109 10.73 -7.16 2.52
C CYS A 109 11.19 -5.73 2.77
N PHE A 110 11.45 -4.95 1.71
CA PHE A 110 11.80 -3.54 1.85
C PHE A 110 10.65 -2.72 2.44
N LYS A 111 9.41 -2.92 2.00
CA LYS A 111 8.21 -2.26 2.57
C LYS A 111 8.08 -2.52 4.07
N VAL A 112 8.23 -3.79 4.49
CA VAL A 112 8.13 -4.17 5.90
C VAL A 112 9.31 -3.63 6.71
N LEU A 113 10.54 -3.72 6.20
CA LEU A 113 11.73 -3.20 6.85
C LEU A 113 11.60 -1.70 7.10
N ILE A 114 11.23 -0.92 6.08
CA ILE A 114 11.00 0.52 6.20
C ILE A 114 9.88 0.80 7.22
N SER A 115 8.81 0.03 7.18
CA SER A 115 7.71 0.17 8.14
C SER A 115 8.15 -0.06 9.59
N ILE A 116 8.98 -1.07 9.84
CA ILE A 116 9.48 -1.36 11.19
C ILE A 116 10.52 -0.34 11.63
N VAL A 117 11.43 0.09 10.75
CA VAL A 117 12.51 1.02 11.09
C VAL A 117 12.01 2.45 11.28
N PHE A 118 11.04 2.90 10.48
CA PHE A 118 10.56 4.28 10.52
C PHE A 118 9.20 4.44 11.20
N PHE A 119 8.19 3.64 10.82
CA PHE A 119 6.82 3.87 11.27
C PHE A 119 6.60 3.39 12.71
N LEU A 120 7.19 2.27 13.14
CA LEU A 120 7.04 1.77 14.51
C LEU A 120 7.61 2.75 15.56
N PRO A 121 8.87 3.24 15.45
CA PRO A 121 9.42 4.19 16.41
C PRO A 121 8.66 5.51 16.41
N MET A 122 8.30 6.02 15.23
CA MET A 122 7.54 7.27 15.10
C MET A 122 6.15 7.15 15.75
N TYR A 123 5.46 6.02 15.55
CA TYR A 123 4.19 5.74 16.22
C TYR A 123 4.35 5.73 17.75
N GLY A 124 5.40 5.07 18.28
CA GLY A 124 5.68 5.02 19.71
C GLY A 124 5.95 6.41 20.31
N VAL A 125 6.76 7.24 19.63
CA VAL A 125 7.04 8.62 20.07
C VAL A 125 5.76 9.46 20.05
N LEU A 126 5.00 9.40 18.96
CA LEU A 126 3.77 10.18 18.80
C LEU A 126 2.73 9.81 19.86
N LEU A 127 2.54 8.50 20.10
CA LEU A 127 1.62 8.01 21.12
C LEU A 127 2.02 8.49 22.51
N ASN A 128 3.31 8.39 22.87
CA ASN A 128 3.80 8.89 24.15
C ASN A 128 3.63 10.41 24.30
N MET A 129 3.85 11.19 23.23
CA MET A 129 3.62 12.63 23.23
C MET A 129 2.14 12.98 23.45
N LEU A 130 1.23 12.26 22.78
CA LEU A 130 -0.21 12.47 22.91
C LEU A 130 -0.72 12.08 24.30
N LEU A 131 -0.27 10.95 24.84
CA LEU A 131 -0.63 10.49 26.18
C LEU A 131 -0.16 11.48 27.26
N LYS A 132 1.08 11.99 27.15
CA LYS A 132 1.57 13.04 28.07
C LYS A 132 0.72 14.31 28.01
N ARG A 133 0.40 14.80 26.80
CA ARG A 133 -0.46 15.99 26.62
C ARG A 133 -1.87 15.81 27.16
N LEU A 134 -2.44 14.62 27.04
CA LEU A 134 -3.78 14.32 27.59
C LEU A 134 -3.75 14.20 29.11
N ALA A 135 -2.71 13.57 29.68
CA ALA A 135 -2.52 13.47 31.12
C ALA A 135 -2.35 14.85 31.77
N ASP A 136 -1.46 15.70 31.23
CA ASP A 136 -1.24 17.08 31.71
C ASP A 136 -2.55 17.90 31.70
N LYS A 137 -3.36 17.76 30.64
CA LYS A 137 -4.64 18.49 30.53
C LYS A 137 -5.69 17.98 31.52
N SER A 138 -5.65 16.69 31.87
CA SER A 138 -6.55 16.12 32.88
C SER A 138 -6.22 16.62 34.29
N GLU A 139 -4.92 16.74 34.62
CA GLU A 139 -4.47 17.26 35.93
C GLU A 139 -4.85 18.73 36.12
N ILE A 140 -4.68 19.56 35.08
CA ILE A 140 -5.07 20.99 35.13
C ILE A 140 -6.59 21.14 35.35
N ASN A 141 -7.41 20.34 34.67
CA ASN A 141 -8.87 20.39 34.85
C ASN A 141 -9.30 19.94 36.25
N ALA A 142 -8.61 18.96 36.86
CA ALA A 142 -8.90 18.51 38.21
C ALA A 142 -8.59 19.59 39.26
N LEU A 143 -7.50 20.34 39.09
CA LEU A 143 -7.13 21.46 39.97
C LEU A 143 -8.06 22.68 39.85
N GLN A 144 -8.73 22.88 38.71
CA GLN A 144 -9.72 23.94 38.53
C GLN A 144 -11.10 23.61 39.10
N ALA A 145 -11.38 22.33 39.38
CA ALA A 145 -12.67 21.84 39.88
C ALA A 145 -12.73 21.68 41.42
N SER A 146 -11.60 21.83 42.12
CA SER A 146 -11.44 21.82 43.58
C SER A 146 -11.35 23.22 44.15
#